data_AF-A0A6J4KQJ1-F1
#
_entry.id   AF-A0A6J4KQJ1-F1
#
_cell.length_a   1.000
_cell.length_b   1.000
_cell.length_c   1.000
_cell.angle_alpha   90.00
_cell.angle_beta   90.00
_cell.angle_gamma   90.00
#
_symmetry.space_group_name_H-M   'P 1'
#
loop_
_entity.id
_entity.type
_entity.pdbx_description
1 polymer ?
#
loop_
_entity_poly.entity_id
_entity_poly.type
_entity_poly.pdbx_seq_one_letter_code
_entity_poly.pdbx_strand_id
1 'polypeptide(L)'
;GWLALAAPQRPRVAQLAFLLVAGFLLLNKVWSPQYSLWLLPLAVLARPGWRSLLLWQATEAYLWVPRLLWYLGTEDRGVEIEAFFYAVVLRDAAVVVLMALVVRDVWRPDLDRARRSWPGTDDPAGGVLDQAPDRFTLRRAAPPSAH
;
A
#
# COMPACT_ATOMS: atom_id res chain seq x y z
N GLY A 1 5.15 -10.59 -8.98
CA GLY A 1 6.02 -11.75 -9.26
C GLY A 1 7.40 -11.56 -8.67
N TRP A 2 8.25 -10.79 -9.35
CA TRP A 2 9.66 -10.62 -8.95
C TRP A 2 9.87 -10.19 -7.49
N LEU A 3 9.09 -9.22 -6.99
CA LEU A 3 9.21 -8.73 -5.62
C LEU A 3 8.97 -9.81 -4.55
N ALA A 4 8.04 -10.75 -4.82
CA ALA A 4 7.76 -11.86 -3.90
C ALA A 4 8.89 -12.90 -3.90
N LEU A 5 9.54 -13.08 -5.04
CA LEU A 5 10.60 -14.08 -5.23
C LEU A 5 11.98 -13.59 -4.79
N ALA A 6 12.22 -12.28 -4.84
CA ALA A 6 13.50 -11.65 -4.51
C ALA A 6 13.58 -11.15 -3.05
N ALA A 7 12.46 -11.12 -2.33
CA ALA A 7 12.42 -10.60 -0.96
C ALA A 7 13.31 -11.42 0.00
N PRO A 8 13.98 -10.78 0.98
CA PRO A 8 14.79 -11.46 2.00
C PRO A 8 14.02 -12.50 2.81
N GLN A 9 12.73 -12.25 3.01
CA GLN A 9 11.80 -13.06 3.76
C GLN A 9 10.45 -12.92 3.06
N ARG A 10 9.61 -13.97 3.09
CA ARG A 10 8.35 -13.97 2.36
C ARG A 10 7.48 -12.73 2.69
N PRO A 11 7.04 -11.97 1.68
CA PRO A 11 6.16 -10.83 1.90
C PRO A 11 4.79 -11.32 2.38
N ARG A 12 4.16 -10.54 3.26
CA ARG A 12 2.81 -10.87 3.76
C ARG A 12 1.78 -10.82 2.63
N VAL A 13 0.75 -11.66 2.73
CA VAL A 13 -0.37 -11.67 1.76
C VAL A 13 -1.00 -10.29 1.65
N ALA A 14 -1.20 -9.60 2.78
CA ALA A 14 -1.74 -8.25 2.81
C ALA A 14 -0.88 -7.21 2.08
N GLN A 15 0.45 -7.30 2.16
CA GLN A 15 1.37 -6.40 1.46
C GLN A 15 1.27 -6.59 -0.05
N LEU A 16 1.24 -7.85 -0.50
CA LEU A 16 1.10 -8.17 -1.92
C LEU A 16 -0.28 -7.76 -2.45
N ALA A 17 -1.36 -8.06 -1.72
CA ALA A 17 -2.71 -7.66 -2.08
C ALA A 17 -2.85 -6.13 -2.18
N PHE A 18 -2.32 -5.38 -1.21
CA PHE A 18 -2.31 -3.93 -1.26
C PHE A 18 -1.54 -3.40 -2.49
N LEU A 19 -0.32 -3.89 -2.75
CA LEU A 19 0.48 -3.43 -3.89
C LEU A 19 -0.18 -3.75 -5.24
N LEU A 20 -0.84 -4.91 -5.36
CA LEU A 20 -1.55 -5.31 -6.56
C LEU A 20 -2.76 -4.40 -6.80
N VAL A 21 -3.61 -4.21 -5.79
CA VAL A 21 -4.81 -3.36 -5.91
C VAL A 21 -4.42 -1.90 -6.09
N ALA A 22 -3.45 -1.37 -5.34
CA ALA A 22 -2.97 0.01 -5.49
C ALA A 22 -2.36 0.24 -6.88
N GLY A 23 -1.52 -0.68 -7.36
CA GLY A 23 -0.94 -0.62 -8.70
C GLY A 23 -2.00 -0.70 -9.80
N PHE A 24 -2.98 -1.61 -9.66
CA PHE A 24 -4.11 -1.68 -10.56
C PHE A 24 -4.88 -0.36 -10.60
N LEU A 25 -5.23 0.22 -9.45
CA LEU A 25 -5.98 1.46 -9.40
C LEU A 25 -5.20 2.65 -9.98
N LEU A 26 -3.88 2.74 -9.74
CA LEU A 26 -3.03 3.79 -10.33
C LEU A 26 -2.92 3.68 -11.87
N LEU A 27 -2.96 2.46 -12.41
CA LEU A 27 -2.92 2.24 -13.86
C LEU A 27 -4.29 2.37 -14.52
N ASN A 28 -5.38 2.35 -13.75
CA ASN A 28 -6.72 2.55 -14.27
C ASN A 28 -7.02 4.02 -14.49
N LYS A 29 -7.55 4.34 -15.67
CA LYS A 29 -8.02 5.70 -15.99
C LYS A 29 -9.24 6.12 -15.16
N VAL A 30 -9.94 5.19 -14.52
CA VAL A 30 -11.13 5.46 -13.72
C VAL A 30 -10.83 5.16 -12.26
N TRP A 31 -10.85 6.21 -11.44
CA TRP A 31 -10.74 6.08 -9.98
C TRP A 31 -12.00 6.62 -9.31
N SER A 32 -12.85 5.72 -8.83
CA SER A 32 -14.00 6.11 -7.98
C SER A 32 -13.56 6.28 -6.52
N PRO A 33 -14.10 7.26 -5.77
CA PRO A 33 -13.81 7.41 -4.34
C PRO A 33 -14.06 6.14 -3.53
N GLN A 34 -14.99 5.29 -3.99
CA GLN A 34 -15.29 4.00 -3.37
C GLN A 34 -14.07 3.07 -3.36
N TYR A 35 -13.19 3.12 -4.38
CA TYR A 35 -11.99 2.29 -4.43
C TYR A 35 -10.99 2.62 -3.32
N SER A 36 -10.91 3.89 -2.90
CA SER A 36 -10.07 4.28 -1.77
C SER A 36 -10.54 3.63 -0.45
N LEU A 37 -11.85 3.45 -0.27
CA LEU A 37 -12.41 2.76 0.89
C LEU A 37 -12.01 1.28 0.92
N TRP A 38 -11.99 0.60 -0.23
CA TRP A 38 -11.51 -0.77 -0.35
C TRP A 38 -10.01 -0.90 -0.09
N LEU A 39 -9.24 0.14 -0.44
CA LEU A 39 -7.80 0.16 -0.26
C LEU A 39 -7.41 0.33 1.22
N LEU A 40 -8.25 0.99 2.03
CA LEU A 40 -7.99 1.26 3.45
C LEU A 40 -7.74 0.00 4.31
N PRO A 41 -8.61 -1.03 4.33
CA PRO A 41 -8.36 -2.24 5.13
C PRO A 41 -7.09 -2.97 4.67
N LEU A 42 -6.83 -3.01 3.36
CA LEU A 42 -5.60 -3.57 2.82
C LEU A 42 -4.37 -2.78 3.27
N ALA A 43 -4.44 -1.45 3.28
CA ALA A 43 -3.35 -0.60 3.75
C ALA A 43 -3.07 -0.79 5.24
N VAL A 44 -4.12 -0.92 6.06
CA VAL A 44 -4.03 -1.19 7.50
C VAL A 44 -3.33 -2.52 7.76
N LEU A 45 -3.73 -3.58 7.04
CA LEU A 45 -3.14 -4.91 7.18
C LEU A 45 -1.72 -4.97 6.60
N ALA A 46 -1.48 -4.31 5.47
CA ALA A 46 -0.17 -4.27 4.83
C ALA A 46 0.84 -3.52 5.69
N ARG A 47 0.41 -2.47 6.40
CA ARG A 47 1.27 -1.63 7.22
C ARG A 47 0.52 -1.05 8.42
N PRO A 48 0.55 -1.70 9.60
CA PRO A 48 -0.11 -1.22 10.81
C PRO A 48 0.60 0.02 11.37
N GLY A 49 0.37 1.18 10.76
CA GLY A 49 0.98 2.45 11.07
C GLY A 49 0.00 3.60 10.86
N TRP A 50 -0.64 4.05 11.94
CA TRP A 50 -1.68 5.08 11.90
C TRP A 50 -1.23 6.38 11.22
N ARG A 51 0.03 6.79 11.38
CA ARG A 51 0.53 8.07 10.81
C ARG A 51 0.50 8.11 9.29
N SER A 52 0.96 7.05 8.62
CA SER A 52 0.94 7.00 7.15
C SER A 52 -0.48 6.89 6.61
N LEU A 53 -1.34 6.18 7.33
CA LEU A 53 -2.76 6.07 6.97
C LEU A 53 -3.45 7.43 7.12
N LEU A 54 -3.26 8.13 8.24
CA LEU A 54 -3.81 9.47 8.43
C LEU A 54 -3.31 10.47 7.38
N LEU A 55 -2.02 10.43 7.05
CA LEU A 55 -1.48 11.31 6.01
C LEU A 55 -2.17 11.07 4.66
N TRP A 56 -2.35 9.81 4.28
CA TRP A 56 -3.09 9.47 3.05
C TRP A 56 -4.57 9.83 3.16
N GLN A 57 -5.24 9.57 4.28
CA GLN A 57 -6.63 9.95 4.49
C GLN A 57 -6.82 11.47 4.43
N ALA A 58 -5.85 12.26 4.89
CA ALA A 58 -5.86 13.71 4.73
C ALA A 58 -5.83 14.12 3.26
N THR A 59 -5.11 13.39 2.38
CA THR A 59 -5.16 13.65 0.93
C THR A 59 -6.50 13.31 0.30
N GLU A 60 -7.17 12.23 0.73
CA GLU A 60 -8.52 11.87 0.27
C GLU A 60 -9.57 12.89 0.76
N ALA A 61 -9.43 13.39 1.98
CA ALA A 61 -10.27 14.47 2.51
C ALA A 61 -10.01 15.81 1.81
N TYR A 62 -8.75 16.10 1.46
CA TYR A 62 -8.40 17.29 0.70
C TYR A 62 -9.02 17.25 -0.71
N LEU A 63 -8.96 16.10 -1.39
CA LEU A 63 -9.58 15.89 -2.71
C LEU A 63 -11.08 16.22 -2.77
N TRP A 64 -11.77 16.11 -1.63
CA TRP A 64 -13.20 16.41 -1.56
C TRP A 64 -13.49 17.89 -1.83
N VAL A 65 -12.62 18.80 -1.42
CA VAL A 65 -12.80 20.26 -1.57
C VAL A 65 -12.81 20.69 -3.05
N PRO A 66 -11.76 20.44 -3.85
CA PRO A 66 -11.77 20.81 -5.27
C PRO A 66 -12.80 20.00 -6.07
N ARG A 67 -13.14 18.77 -5.64
CA ARG A 67 -14.21 17.99 -6.28
C ARG A 67 -15.59 18.64 -6.10
N LEU A 68 -15.91 19.09 -4.88
CA LEU A 68 -17.14 19.84 -4.61
C LEU A 68 -17.19 21.14 -5.41
N LEU A 69 -16.09 21.91 -5.38
CA LEU A 69 -16.01 23.18 -6.11
C LEU A 69 -16.09 22.98 -7.64
N TRP A 70 -15.57 21.87 -8.16
CA TRP A 70 -15.74 21.51 -9.58
C TRP A 70 -17.21 21.27 -9.92
N TYR A 71 -17.97 20.60 -9.04
CA TYR A 71 -19.41 20.37 -9.24
C TYR A 71 -20.26 21.64 -9.21
N LEU A 72 -19.82 22.71 -8.53
CA LEU A 72 -20.50 24.00 -8.57
C LEU A 72 -20.39 24.67 -9.95
N GLY A 73 -19.41 24.29 -10.77
CA GLY A 73 -19.14 24.94 -12.05
C GLY A 73 -18.41 26.27 -11.90
N THR A 74 -17.62 26.64 -12.91
CA THR A 74 -16.78 27.84 -12.90
C THR A 74 -17.59 29.15 -12.90
N GLU A 75 -18.86 29.09 -13.29
CA GLU A 75 -19.78 30.24 -13.26
C GLU A 75 -20.11 30.68 -11.82
N ASP A 76 -20.06 29.76 -10.84
CA ASP A 76 -20.35 30.02 -9.42
C ASP A 76 -19.10 30.02 -8.53
N ARG A 77 -17.95 30.49 -9.05
CA ARG A 77 -16.63 30.45 -8.37
C ARG A 77 -16.11 29.04 -8.07
N GLY A 78 -16.51 28.05 -8.89
CA GLY A 78 -15.91 26.72 -8.88
C GLY A 78 -14.43 26.72 -9.30
N VAL A 79 -13.73 25.62 -9.06
CA VAL A 79 -12.32 25.48 -9.46
C VAL A 79 -12.21 25.06 -10.92
N GLU A 80 -11.16 25.51 -11.61
CA GLU A 80 -10.85 25.04 -12.95
C GLU A 80 -10.34 23.59 -12.94
N ILE A 81 -10.34 22.94 -14.11
CA ILE A 81 -10.00 21.52 -14.26
C ILE A 81 -8.57 21.23 -13.80
N GLU A 82 -7.68 22.22 -13.93
CA GLU A 82 -6.29 22.15 -13.51
C GLU A 82 -6.15 21.95 -12.00
N ALA A 83 -6.93 22.67 -11.19
CA ALA A 83 -6.93 22.52 -9.73
C ALA A 83 -7.42 21.13 -9.30
N PHE A 84 -8.40 20.58 -10.01
CA PHE A 84 -8.83 19.20 -9.82
C PHE A 84 -7.70 18.20 -10.17
N PHE A 85 -7.00 18.41 -11.29
CA PHE A 85 -5.84 17.58 -11.66
C PHE A 85 -4.71 17.64 -10.64
N TYR A 86 -4.36 18.82 -10.11
CA TYR A 86 -3.33 18.93 -9.06
C TYR A 86 -3.70 18.12 -7.82
N ALA A 87 -4.97 18.17 -7.41
CA ALA A 87 -5.44 17.42 -6.25
C ALA A 87 -5.36 15.91 -6.49
N VAL A 88 -5.69 15.44 -7.71
CA VAL A 88 -5.54 14.04 -8.12
C VAL A 88 -4.06 13.62 -8.07
N VAL A 89 -3.16 14.41 -8.66
CA VAL A 89 -1.71 14.14 -8.66
C VAL A 89 -1.15 14.07 -7.24
N LEU A 90 -1.53 14.99 -6.36
CA LEU A 90 -1.12 14.98 -4.95
C LEU A 90 -1.49 13.67 -4.26
N ARG A 91 -2.71 13.21 -4.52
CA ARG A 91 -3.22 11.99 -3.94
C ARG A 91 -2.55 10.74 -4.54
N ASP A 92 -2.31 10.72 -5.85
CA ASP A 92 -1.59 9.61 -6.50
C ASP A 92 -0.16 9.51 -5.98
N ALA A 93 0.51 10.65 -5.75
CA ALA A 93 1.79 10.71 -5.07
C ALA A 93 1.71 10.10 -3.65
N ALA A 94 0.65 10.37 -2.90
CA ALA A 94 0.46 9.77 -1.57
C ALA A 94 0.29 8.25 -1.63
N VAL A 95 -0.46 7.72 -2.61
CA VAL A 95 -0.58 6.27 -2.84
C VAL A 95 0.76 5.66 -3.23
N VAL A 96 1.52 6.30 -4.13
CA VAL A 96 2.87 5.86 -4.53
C VAL A 96 3.81 5.83 -3.32
N VAL A 97 3.76 6.83 -2.45
CA VAL A 97 4.55 6.84 -1.19
C VAL A 97 4.15 5.67 -0.30
N LEU A 98 2.85 5.36 -0.14
CA LEU A 98 2.42 4.19 0.62
C LEU A 98 2.94 2.88 0.00
N MET A 99 2.87 2.73 -1.33
CA MET A 99 3.42 1.57 -2.03
C MET A 99 4.92 1.44 -1.79
N ALA A 100 5.68 2.55 -1.89
CA ALA A 100 7.11 2.56 -1.63
C ALA A 100 7.45 2.18 -0.18
N LEU A 101 6.66 2.65 0.80
CA LEU A 101 6.82 2.27 2.20
C LEU A 101 6.54 0.79 2.43
N VAL A 102 5.50 0.22 1.80
CA VAL A 102 5.19 -1.21 1.87
C VAL A 102 6.32 -2.02 1.23
N VAL A 103 6.80 -1.63 0.05
CA VAL A 103 7.97 -2.26 -0.59
C VAL A 103 9.19 -2.20 0.33
N ARG A 104 9.46 -1.05 0.95
CA ARG A 104 10.58 -0.91 1.90
C ARG A 104 10.44 -1.87 3.08
N ASP A 105 9.25 -2.04 3.61
CA ASP A 105 8.98 -2.95 4.73
C ASP A 105 9.12 -4.43 4.29
N VAL A 106 8.84 -4.76 3.02
CA VAL A 106 9.14 -6.09 2.42
C VAL A 106 10.65 -6.34 2.31
N TRP A 107 11.44 -5.33 1.92
CA TRP A 107 12.90 -5.45 1.78
C TRP A 107 13.66 -5.35 3.11
N ARG A 108 13.04 -4.76 4.15
CA ARG A 108 13.60 -4.61 5.50
C ARG A 108 12.61 -5.19 6.53
N PRO A 109 12.50 -6.52 6.63
CA PRO A 109 11.53 -7.18 7.51
C PRO A 109 11.70 -6.80 8.99
N ASP A 110 12.90 -6.40 9.44
CA ASP A 110 13.17 -5.92 10.81
C ASP A 110 12.36 -4.66 11.19
N LEU A 111 11.94 -3.88 10.19
CA LEU A 111 11.13 -2.68 10.39
C LEU A 111 9.62 -2.95 10.37
N ASP A 112 9.22 -4.18 10.04
CA ASP A 112 7.83 -4.55 9.90
C ASP A 112 7.13 -4.66 11.28
N ARG A 113 6.18 -3.76 11.52
CA ARG A 113 5.48 -3.67 12.81
C ARG A 113 4.62 -4.88 13.12
N ALA A 114 3.97 -5.50 12.14
CA ALA A 114 3.09 -6.64 12.44
C ALA A 114 3.87 -7.93 12.74
N ARG A 115 5.13 -8.03 12.30
CA ARG A 115 6.04 -9.10 12.70
C ARG A 115 6.60 -8.88 14.10
N ARG A 116 6.91 -7.62 14.46
CA ARG A 116 7.38 -7.27 15.82
C ARG A 116 6.30 -7.41 16.90
N SER A 117 5.02 -7.28 16.54
CA SER A 117 3.93 -7.39 17.51
C SER A 117 3.67 -8.83 17.99
N TRP A 118 4.05 -9.85 17.20
CA TRP A 118 3.88 -11.25 17.60
C TRP A 118 5.15 -12.06 17.29
N PRO A 119 6.01 -12.33 18.29
CA PRO A 119 7.21 -13.15 18.12
C PRO A 119 6.86 -14.58 17.69
N GLY A 120 7.51 -15.09 16.64
CA GLY A 120 7.37 -16.48 16.17
C GLY A 120 6.37 -16.71 15.03
N THR A 121 5.52 -15.73 14.70
CA THR A 121 4.57 -15.81 13.58
C THR A 121 5.17 -15.16 12.33
N ASP A 122 5.09 -15.82 11.18
CA ASP A 122 5.62 -15.25 9.94
C ASP A 122 4.64 -14.26 9.31
N ASP A 123 3.38 -14.67 9.13
CA ASP A 123 2.29 -13.79 8.76
C ASP A 123 1.07 -14.08 9.65
N PRO A 124 0.64 -13.13 10.52
CA PRO A 124 -0.56 -13.31 11.34
C PRO A 124 -1.83 -13.59 10.52
N ALA A 125 -1.86 -13.18 9.24
CA ALA A 125 -2.95 -13.46 8.32
C ALA A 125 -2.67 -14.66 7.38
N GLY A 126 -1.55 -15.36 7.56
CA GLY A 126 -1.08 -16.44 6.68
C GLY A 126 -1.87 -17.75 6.79
N GLY A 127 -2.60 -17.97 7.90
CA GLY A 127 -3.40 -19.17 8.11
C GLY A 127 -2.59 -20.46 7.92
N VAL A 128 -3.04 -21.35 7.05
CA VAL A 128 -2.36 -22.64 6.74
C VAL A 128 -0.97 -22.44 6.09
N LEU A 129 -0.71 -21.24 5.55
CA LEU A 129 0.59 -20.91 4.95
C LEU A 129 1.58 -20.33 5.98
N ASP A 130 1.18 -20.12 7.24
CA ASP A 130 2.11 -19.70 8.27
C ASP A 130 3.18 -20.77 8.51
N GLN A 131 4.44 -20.36 8.65
CA GLN A 131 5.63 -21.25 8.71
C GLN A 131 5.81 -22.25 7.54
N ALA A 132 5.00 -22.21 6.48
CA ALA A 132 5.17 -23.07 5.31
C ALA A 132 6.51 -22.81 4.59
N PRO A 133 7.23 -23.87 4.18
CA PRO A 133 8.52 -23.71 3.50
C PRO A 133 8.35 -23.11 2.09
N ASP A 134 9.20 -22.14 1.76
CA ASP A 134 9.23 -21.53 0.42
C ASP A 134 9.72 -22.57 -0.61
N ARG A 135 8.87 -22.91 -1.59
CA ARG A 135 9.23 -23.88 -2.64
C ARG A 135 10.21 -23.32 -3.67
N PHE A 136 10.22 -22.01 -3.88
CA PHE A 136 11.06 -21.35 -4.86
C PHE A 136 11.37 -19.91 -4.46
N THR A 137 12.65 -19.57 -4.30
CA THR A 137 13.13 -18.22 -4.03
C THR A 137 14.23 -17.87 -5.04
N LEU A 138 14.27 -16.61 -5.50
CA LEU A 138 15.36 -16.13 -6.39
C LEU A 138 16.63 -15.79 -5.58
N ARG A 139 16.53 -15.67 -4.26
CA ARG A 139 17.66 -15.45 -3.36
C ARG A 139 18.27 -16.79 -2.97
N ARG A 140 19.53 -17.01 -3.38
CA ARG A 140 20.34 -18.18 -3.02
C ARG A 140 20.36 -18.33 -1.50
N ALA A 141 19.87 -19.46 -0.98
CA ALA A 141 19.99 -19.79 0.44
C ALA A 141 21.47 -19.71 0.83
N ALA A 142 21.79 -18.90 1.85
CA ALA A 142 23.12 -18.98 2.45
C ALA A 142 23.28 -20.39 3.04
N PRO A 143 24.40 -21.09 2.82
CA PRO A 143 24.60 -22.42 3.37
C PRO A 143 24.47 -22.37 4.91
N PRO A 144 23.91 -23.40 5.55
CA PRO A 144 23.80 -23.44 7.00
C PRO A 144 25.21 -23.36 7.60
N SER A 145 25.42 -22.42 8.51
CA SER A 145 26.63 -22.36 9.34
C SER A 145 26.65 -23.59 10.24
N ALA A 146 27.57 -24.51 9.96
CA ALA A 146 27.83 -25.67 10.81
C ALA A 146 28.38 -25.19 12.16
N HIS A 147 27.68 -25.53 13.24
CA HIS A 147 28.18 -25.52 14.61
C HIS A 147 27.88 -26.89 15.22
#